data_AF-A0A2S2N5R9-F1
#
_entry.id   AF-A0A2S2N5R9-F1
#
_cell.length_a   1.000
_cell.length_b   1.000
_cell.length_c   1.000
_cell.angle_alpha   90.00
_cell.angle_beta   90.00
_cell.angle_gamma   90.00
#
_symmetry.space_group_name_H-M   'P 1'
#
loop_
_entity.id
_entity.type
_entity.pdbx_description
1 polymer ?
#
loop_
_entity_poly.entity_id
_entity_poly.type
_entity_poly.pdbx_seq_one_letter_code
_entity_poly.pdbx_strand_id
1 'polypeptide(L)'
;KKCRREHLVRQLDRVRLSGQLSPRLFRKLPPRVCVALKSIVDVEFLWAGHIFLGFSKCGRYVLSYTSSSGDDFSFYLYHLYWWEFNVHSKLRLVRQVRLFQGEEIYSDLYLTVCEWPGDSDMVIVFGFNTRSAPGLQVSAMLMSDENHRD
;
A
#
# COMPACT_ATOMS: atom_id res chain seq x y z
N LYS A 1 -5.47 33.77 8.59
CA LYS A 1 -6.60 34.12 7.69
C LYS A 1 -7.60 32.95 7.63
N LYS A 2 -8.79 33.08 8.22
CA LYS A 2 -9.84 32.04 8.21
C LYS A 2 -10.46 32.02 6.80
N CYS A 3 -10.02 31.09 5.95
CA CYS A 3 -10.52 30.98 4.58
C CYS A 3 -11.97 30.46 4.64
N ARG A 4 -12.94 31.30 4.29
CA ARG A 4 -14.37 30.95 4.28
C ARG A 4 -14.56 29.79 3.30
N ARG A 5 -14.98 28.62 3.79
CA ARG A 5 -15.18 27.42 2.97
C ARG A 5 -16.39 27.65 2.08
N GLU A 6 -16.21 27.67 0.77
CA GLU A 6 -17.31 27.82 -0.17
C GLU A 6 -18.16 26.53 -0.22
N HIS A 7 -19.46 26.70 -0.39
CA HIS A 7 -20.41 25.60 -0.50
C HIS A 7 -20.23 24.84 -1.82
N LEU A 8 -20.29 23.51 -1.79
CA LEU A 8 -20.08 22.64 -2.98
C LEU A 8 -20.96 23.06 -4.16
N VAL A 9 -22.25 23.28 -3.91
CA VAL A 9 -23.23 23.68 -4.95
C VAL A 9 -22.79 24.96 -5.66
N ARG A 10 -22.34 25.98 -4.90
CA ARG A 10 -21.87 27.24 -5.48
C ARG A 10 -20.60 27.06 -6.32
N GLN A 11 -19.71 26.16 -5.92
CA GLN A 11 -18.53 25.83 -6.72
C GLN A 11 -18.91 25.13 -8.03
N LEU A 12 -19.88 24.21 -7.99
CA LEU A 12 -20.40 23.54 -9.19
C LEU A 12 -21.12 24.49 -10.14
N ASP A 13 -21.91 25.44 -9.62
CA ASP A 13 -22.55 26.47 -10.44
C ASP A 13 -21.52 27.33 -11.16
N ARG A 14 -20.43 27.72 -10.48
CA ARG A 14 -19.32 28.44 -11.12
C ARG A 14 -18.65 27.62 -12.21
N VAL A 15 -18.43 26.33 -12.01
CA VAL A 15 -17.86 25.45 -13.04
C VAL A 15 -18.76 25.40 -14.27
N ARG A 16 -20.09 25.35 -14.09
CA ARG A 16 -21.05 25.38 -15.22
C ARG A 16 -20.93 26.68 -16.03
N LEU A 17 -20.73 27.81 -15.35
CA LEU A 17 -20.61 29.12 -16.01
C LEU A 17 -19.23 29.34 -16.63
N SER A 18 -18.15 28.91 -15.98
CA SER A 18 -16.78 29.17 -16.43
C SER A 18 -16.22 28.09 -17.35
N GLY A 19 -16.80 26.89 -17.38
CA GLY A 19 -16.25 25.71 -18.04
C GLY A 19 -14.99 25.14 -17.38
N GLN A 20 -14.50 25.71 -16.28
CA GLN A 20 -13.23 25.32 -15.65
C GLN A 20 -13.43 24.27 -14.54
N LEU A 21 -13.38 22.98 -14.91
CA LEU A 21 -13.39 21.87 -13.96
C LEU A 21 -11.96 21.38 -13.67
N SER A 22 -11.52 21.49 -12.41
CA SER A 22 -10.20 21.01 -11.99
C SER A 22 -10.22 20.46 -10.56
N PRO A 23 -9.50 19.36 -10.25
CA PRO A 23 -9.36 18.86 -8.88
C PRO A 23 -8.82 19.92 -7.90
N ARG A 24 -7.97 20.84 -8.38
CA ARG A 24 -7.39 21.91 -7.56
C ARG A 24 -8.45 22.86 -7.01
N LEU A 25 -9.56 23.05 -7.73
CA LEU A 25 -10.70 23.87 -7.29
C LEU A 25 -11.34 23.31 -6.01
N PHE A 26 -11.39 21.97 -5.91
CA PHE A 26 -12.08 21.27 -4.83
C PHE A 26 -11.16 20.83 -3.68
N ARG A 27 -9.86 21.17 -3.70
CA ARG A 27 -8.86 20.72 -2.71
C ARG A 27 -9.22 21.05 -1.25
N LYS A 28 -10.00 22.10 -1.01
CA LYS A 28 -10.41 22.53 0.34
C LYS A 28 -11.67 21.83 0.85
N LEU A 29 -12.38 21.08 0.01
CA LEU A 29 -13.60 20.41 0.42
C LEU A 29 -13.31 19.06 1.09
N PRO A 30 -14.22 18.56 1.95
CA PRO A 30 -14.05 17.24 2.55
C PRO A 30 -14.13 16.13 1.49
N PRO A 31 -13.66 14.92 1.82
CA PRO A 31 -13.87 13.73 0.99
C PRO A 31 -15.35 13.55 0.64
N ARG A 32 -15.62 13.02 -0.56
CA ARG A 32 -17.01 12.77 -1.03
C ARG A 32 -17.58 11.48 -0.51
N VAL A 33 -16.73 10.49 -0.36
CA VAL A 33 -17.08 9.15 0.07
C VAL A 33 -15.99 8.69 1.03
N CYS A 34 -16.42 8.13 2.15
CA CYS A 34 -15.56 7.48 3.12
C CYS A 34 -16.09 6.07 3.32
N VAL A 35 -15.22 5.07 3.21
CA VAL A 35 -15.57 3.67 3.37
C VAL A 35 -14.64 3.06 4.40
N ALA A 36 -15.19 2.34 5.36
CA ALA A 36 -14.40 1.66 6.36
C ALA A 36 -13.76 0.41 5.73
N LEU A 37 -12.48 0.17 5.97
CA LEU A 37 -11.78 -1.00 5.40
C LEU A 37 -12.52 -2.31 5.71
N LYS A 38 -12.98 -2.49 6.95
CA LYS A 38 -13.78 -3.65 7.40
C LYS A 38 -15.08 -3.89 6.61
N SER A 39 -15.65 -2.87 5.97
CA SER A 39 -16.88 -3.07 5.19
C SER A 39 -16.59 -3.64 3.81
N ILE A 40 -15.41 -3.38 3.25
CA ILE A 40 -15.03 -3.78 1.89
C ILE A 40 -14.02 -4.93 1.83
N VAL A 41 -13.35 -5.27 2.93
CA VAL A 41 -12.47 -6.43 3.00
C VAL A 41 -13.24 -7.63 3.56
N ASP A 42 -12.99 -8.82 3.04
CA ASP A 42 -13.53 -10.06 3.61
C ASP A 42 -12.72 -10.48 4.85
N VAL A 43 -13.41 -11.07 5.83
CA VAL A 43 -12.83 -11.35 7.16
C VAL A 43 -11.61 -12.26 7.07
N GLU A 44 -11.61 -13.20 6.12
CA GLU A 44 -10.51 -14.12 5.86
C GLU A 44 -9.20 -13.39 5.57
N PHE A 45 -9.24 -12.32 4.74
CA PHE A 45 -8.05 -11.53 4.43
C PHE A 45 -7.62 -10.61 5.57
N LEU A 46 -8.54 -10.21 6.45
CA LEU A 46 -8.16 -9.49 7.67
C LEU A 46 -7.38 -10.40 8.63
N TRP A 47 -7.76 -11.68 8.72
CA TRP A 47 -7.06 -12.66 9.55
C TRP A 47 -5.76 -13.17 8.92
N ALA A 48 -5.64 -13.13 7.60
CA ALA A 48 -4.42 -13.49 6.88
C ALA A 48 -3.28 -12.47 7.00
N GLY A 49 -3.43 -11.41 7.81
CA GLY A 49 -2.32 -10.49 8.11
C GLY A 49 -2.00 -9.48 7.00
N HIS A 50 -2.98 -9.09 6.18
CA HIS A 50 -2.77 -8.09 5.13
C HIS A 50 -2.51 -6.69 5.70
N ILE A 51 -1.41 -6.08 5.26
CA ILE A 51 -1.03 -4.70 5.54
C ILE A 51 -1.33 -3.86 4.30
N PHE A 52 -2.36 -3.01 4.38
CA PHE A 52 -2.81 -2.18 3.27
C PHE A 52 -1.95 -0.92 3.11
N LEU A 53 -1.43 -0.71 1.90
CA LEU A 53 -0.48 0.36 1.57
C LEU A 53 -1.16 1.62 1.07
N GLY A 54 -2.23 1.47 0.27
CA GLY A 54 -2.95 2.59 -0.32
C GLY A 54 -3.47 2.30 -1.72
N PHE A 55 -3.92 3.36 -2.39
CA PHE A 55 -4.43 3.30 -3.76
C PHE A 55 -3.32 3.44 -4.78
N SER A 56 -3.45 2.74 -5.91
CA SER A 56 -2.70 3.07 -7.12
C SER A 56 -3.08 4.47 -7.62
N LYS A 57 -2.20 5.12 -8.38
CA LYS A 57 -2.43 6.45 -8.95
C LYS A 57 -3.73 6.58 -9.74
N CYS A 58 -4.13 5.53 -10.45
CA CYS A 58 -5.37 5.51 -11.23
C CYS A 58 -6.63 5.30 -10.39
N GLY A 59 -6.49 5.03 -9.08
CA GLY A 59 -7.59 4.82 -8.13
C GLY A 59 -8.36 3.51 -8.31
N ARG A 60 -8.00 2.67 -9.29
CA ARG A 60 -8.66 1.39 -9.57
C ARG A 60 -8.26 0.29 -8.59
N TYR A 61 -7.02 0.32 -8.11
CA TYR A 61 -6.50 -0.74 -7.27
C TYR A 61 -6.13 -0.21 -5.88
N VAL A 62 -6.34 -1.04 -4.87
CA VAL A 62 -5.75 -0.90 -3.54
C VAL A 62 -4.67 -1.97 -3.42
N LEU A 63 -3.50 -1.59 -2.91
CA LEU A 63 -2.39 -2.51 -2.70
C LEU A 63 -2.29 -2.90 -1.23
N SER A 64 -1.91 -4.16 -1.00
CA SER A 64 -1.53 -4.66 0.33
C SER A 64 -0.37 -5.62 0.20
N TYR A 65 0.39 -5.82 1.27
CA TYR A 65 1.33 -6.93 1.36
C TYR A 65 1.07 -7.80 2.59
N THR A 66 1.64 -9.00 2.63
CA THR A 66 1.70 -9.85 3.82
C THR A 66 3.17 -10.12 4.15
N SER A 67 3.47 -10.23 5.44
CA SER A 67 4.74 -10.75 5.97
C SER A 67 4.42 -12.02 6.76
N SER A 68 4.76 -13.17 6.20
CA SER A 68 4.52 -14.48 6.81
C SER A 68 5.83 -15.20 7.04
N SER A 69 5.95 -15.95 8.14
CA SER A 69 7.05 -16.88 8.34
C SER A 69 6.95 -18.07 7.38
N GLY A 70 8.07 -18.52 6.82
CA GLY A 70 8.16 -19.79 6.08
C GLY A 70 7.84 -21.01 6.96
N ASP A 71 7.71 -22.19 6.35
CA ASP A 71 7.22 -23.42 7.01
C ASP A 71 8.00 -23.79 8.29
N ASP A 72 9.31 -23.49 8.34
CA ASP A 72 10.18 -23.73 9.50
C ASP A 72 10.44 -22.47 10.36
N PHE A 73 9.68 -21.40 10.15
CA PHE A 73 9.83 -20.09 10.82
C PHE A 73 11.21 -19.43 10.69
N SER A 74 12.05 -19.92 9.79
CA SER A 74 13.45 -19.50 9.64
C SER A 74 13.63 -18.24 8.79
N PHE A 75 12.69 -17.94 7.89
CA PHE A 75 12.74 -16.78 7.02
C PHE A 75 11.35 -16.16 6.80
N TYR A 76 11.34 -14.89 6.40
CA TYR A 76 10.16 -14.12 6.04
C TYR A 76 9.84 -14.27 4.55
N LEU A 77 8.55 -14.42 4.27
CA LEU A 77 7.97 -14.47 2.94
C LEU A 77 7.05 -13.26 2.74
N TYR A 78 7.31 -12.52 1.67
CA TYR A 78 6.52 -11.35 1.32
C TYR A 78 5.71 -11.60 0.05
N HIS A 79 4.44 -11.24 0.11
CA HIS A 79 3.56 -11.25 -1.05
C HIS A 79 2.93 -9.88 -1.23
N LEU A 80 2.86 -9.42 -2.48
CA LEU A 80 2.17 -8.19 -2.87
C LEU A 80 0.86 -8.53 -3.59
N TYR A 81 -0.19 -7.81 -3.26
CA TYR A 81 -1.55 -8.06 -3.73
C TYR A 81 -2.16 -6.81 -4.36
N TRP A 82 -2.87 -7.01 -5.46
CA TRP A 82 -3.70 -5.99 -6.11
C TRP A 82 -5.17 -6.34 -5.93
N TRP A 83 -5.89 -5.41 -5.31
CA TRP A 83 -7.32 -5.51 -5.08
C TRP A 83 -8.05 -4.51 -5.96
N GLU A 84 -8.98 -4.96 -6.79
CA GLU A 84 -9.88 -4.06 -7.51
C GLU A 84 -10.82 -3.38 -6.51
N PHE A 85 -10.85 -2.05 -6.57
CA PHE A 85 -11.68 -1.21 -5.71
C PHE A 85 -12.94 -0.77 -6.45
N ASN A 86 -14.10 -1.01 -5.84
CA ASN A 86 -15.39 -0.54 -6.33
C ASN A 86 -16.25 0.01 -5.19
N VAL A 87 -15.78 1.12 -4.60
CA VAL A 87 -16.45 1.96 -3.60
C VAL A 87 -17.03 1.18 -2.41
N HIS A 88 -18.29 0.75 -2.47
CA HIS A 88 -18.98 0.06 -1.39
C HIS A 88 -18.97 -1.46 -1.55
N SER A 89 -18.54 -1.97 -2.71
CA SER A 89 -18.42 -3.40 -2.98
C SER A 89 -17.20 -3.98 -2.28
N LYS A 90 -17.21 -5.30 -2.07
CA LYS A 90 -16.04 -6.03 -1.58
C LYS A 90 -14.85 -5.88 -2.54
N LEU A 91 -13.65 -5.81 -1.98
CA LEU A 91 -12.40 -5.83 -2.73
C LEU A 91 -12.25 -7.18 -3.42
N ARG A 92 -11.93 -7.15 -4.72
CA ARG A 92 -11.71 -8.37 -5.50
C ARG A 92 -10.23 -8.55 -5.78
N LEU A 93 -9.66 -9.70 -5.41
CA LEU A 93 -8.27 -10.01 -5.73
C LEU A 93 -8.08 -10.10 -7.25
N VAL A 94 -7.12 -9.36 -7.79
CA VAL A 94 -6.77 -9.34 -9.22
C VAL A 94 -5.42 -9.99 -9.48
N ARG A 95 -4.46 -9.79 -8.58
CA ARG A 95 -3.10 -10.31 -8.73
C ARG A 95 -2.46 -10.52 -7.36
N GLN A 96 -1.72 -11.61 -7.22
CA GLN A 96 -0.85 -11.92 -6.10
C GLN A 96 0.53 -12.27 -6.66
N VAL A 97 1.58 -11.71 -6.06
CA VAL A 97 2.97 -11.94 -6.48
C VAL A 97 3.85 -12.15 -5.25
N ARG A 98 4.67 -13.19 -5.26
CA ARG A 98 5.74 -13.39 -4.26
C ARG A 98 6.87 -12.42 -4.56
N LEU A 99 7.26 -11.61 -3.57
CA LEU A 99 8.39 -10.71 -3.66
C LEU A 99 9.68 -11.43 -3.28
N PHE A 100 10.82 -10.93 -3.80
CA PHE A 100 12.18 -11.41 -3.47
C PHE A 100 12.33 -12.92 -3.61
N GLN A 101 11.83 -13.48 -4.71
CA GLN A 101 11.88 -14.92 -4.93
C GLN A 101 13.34 -15.40 -5.02
N GLY A 102 13.68 -16.41 -4.22
CA GLY A 102 15.03 -16.96 -4.11
C GLY A 102 15.85 -16.38 -2.96
N GLU A 103 15.37 -15.33 -2.29
CA GLU A 103 16.05 -14.72 -1.15
C GLU A 103 15.58 -15.31 0.18
N GLU A 104 16.53 -15.55 1.08
CA GLU A 104 16.28 -15.96 2.47
C GLU A 104 16.33 -14.74 3.38
N ILE A 105 15.16 -14.19 3.69
CA ILE A 105 15.05 -12.96 4.48
C ILE A 105 14.91 -13.32 5.95
N TYR A 106 15.92 -13.02 6.75
CA TYR A 106 15.96 -13.42 8.17
C TYR A 106 15.41 -12.38 9.15
N SER A 107 15.18 -11.15 8.68
CA SER A 107 14.65 -10.05 9.49
C SER A 107 13.47 -9.38 8.78
N ASP A 108 12.52 -8.86 9.57
CA ASP A 108 11.37 -8.17 9.00
C ASP A 108 11.80 -6.88 8.28
N LEU A 109 11.28 -6.67 7.07
CA LEU A 109 11.70 -5.61 6.16
C LEU A 109 10.77 -4.40 6.25
N TYR A 110 11.37 -3.22 6.21
CA TYR A 110 10.62 -2.00 5.90
C TYR A 110 10.37 -1.94 4.39
N LEU A 111 9.12 -2.22 4.01
CA LEU A 111 8.71 -2.24 2.61
C LEU A 111 8.08 -0.93 2.15
N THR A 112 8.48 -0.47 0.97
CA THR A 112 7.87 0.67 0.26
C THR A 112 7.59 0.27 -1.18
N VAL A 113 6.35 0.51 -1.63
CA VAL A 113 5.93 0.32 -3.03
C VAL A 113 5.77 1.67 -3.70
N CYS A 114 6.41 1.86 -4.84
CA CYS A 114 6.42 3.11 -5.58
C CYS A 114 5.88 2.93 -7.01
N GLU A 115 5.18 3.94 -7.50
CA GLU A 115 4.71 4.04 -8.88
C GLU A 115 5.49 5.13 -9.63
N TRP A 116 5.86 4.86 -10.88
CA TRP A 116 6.56 5.83 -11.73
C TRP A 116 5.67 7.04 -12.09
N PRO A 117 6.25 8.21 -12.39
CA PRO A 117 5.48 9.39 -12.80
C PRO A 117 4.61 9.19 -14.04
N GLY A 118 5.17 8.59 -15.09
CA GLY A 118 4.54 8.47 -16.42
C GLY A 118 4.39 7.03 -16.94
N ASP A 119 4.78 6.04 -16.15
CA ASP A 119 4.60 4.62 -16.46
C ASP A 119 3.69 4.01 -15.39
N SER A 120 2.58 3.41 -15.84
CA SER A 120 1.59 2.75 -14.99
C SER A 120 1.61 1.23 -15.09
N ASP A 121 2.51 0.67 -15.91
CA ASP A 121 2.56 -0.76 -16.20
C ASP A 121 3.38 -1.51 -15.15
N MET A 122 4.31 -0.82 -14.48
CA MET A 122 5.18 -1.38 -13.47
C MET A 122 5.14 -0.61 -12.14
N VAL A 123 5.36 -1.35 -11.06
CA VAL A 123 5.66 -0.81 -9.74
C VAL A 123 7.05 -1.28 -9.32
N ILE A 124 7.71 -0.51 -8.47
CA ILE A 124 8.97 -0.92 -7.83
C ILE A 124 8.73 -1.12 -6.34
N VAL A 125 9.31 -2.19 -5.79
CA VAL A 125 9.23 -2.53 -4.37
C VAL A 125 10.63 -2.46 -3.79
N PHE A 126 10.81 -1.61 -2.78
CA PHE A 126 12.02 -1.55 -1.99
C PHE A 126 11.74 -2.19 -0.63
N GLY A 127 12.59 -3.11 -0.21
CA GLY A 127 12.62 -3.65 1.15
C GLY A 127 14.02 -3.46 1.70
N PHE A 128 14.13 -3.02 2.95
CA PHE A 128 15.41 -2.95 3.64
C PHE A 128 15.25 -3.36 5.10
N ASN A 129 16.30 -3.95 5.67
CA ASN A 129 16.35 -4.28 7.09
C ASN A 129 17.00 -3.13 7.90
N THR A 130 16.79 -3.11 9.22
CA THR A 130 17.54 -2.17 10.07
C THR A 130 19.02 -2.50 10.11
N ARG A 131 19.35 -3.80 9.95
CA ARG A 131 20.67 -4.41 10.08
C ARG A 131 20.69 -5.75 9.35
N SER A 132 21.80 -6.06 8.68
CA SER A 132 21.99 -7.35 8.01
C SER A 132 22.06 -8.51 9.01
N ALA A 133 21.61 -9.69 8.59
CA ALA A 133 21.91 -10.93 9.33
C ALA A 133 23.26 -11.47 8.85
N PRO A 134 24.24 -11.74 9.73
CA PRO A 134 25.49 -12.36 9.32
C PRO A 134 25.20 -13.78 8.84
N GLY A 135 25.90 -14.20 7.78
CA GLY A 135 25.73 -15.51 7.14
C GLY A 135 26.14 -16.73 8.00
N LEU A 136 26.29 -16.58 9.32
CA LEU A 136 26.65 -17.66 10.23
C LEU A 136 25.55 -17.87 11.29
N GLN A 137 24.80 -18.96 11.14
CA GLN A 137 23.85 -19.43 12.16
C GLN A 137 24.63 -19.78 13.44
N VAL A 138 24.46 -18.96 14.48
CA VAL A 138 24.81 -19.33 15.85
C VAL A 138 23.53 -19.23 16.68
N SER A 139 22.89 -20.39 16.90
CA SER A 139 21.80 -20.68 17.86
C SER A 139 20.83 -19.55 18.26
N ALA A 140 19.55 -19.75 17.89
CA ALA A 140 18.31 -19.10 18.38
C ALA A 140 18.14 -17.57 18.22
N MET A 141 19.22 -16.79 18.02
CA MET A 141 19.12 -15.38 17.62
C MET A 141 20.25 -15.04 16.65
N LEU A 142 19.89 -14.75 15.40
CA LEU A 142 20.83 -14.17 14.43
C LEU A 142 21.32 -12.83 14.97
N MET A 143 22.61 -12.77 15.32
CA MET A 143 23.24 -11.54 15.80
C MET A 143 23.30 -10.54 14.66
N SER A 144 22.53 -9.44 14.69
CA SER A 144 22.56 -8.46 13.59
C SER A 144 23.97 -7.87 13.37
N ASP A 145 24.44 -7.80 12.13
CA ASP A 145 25.66 -7.05 11.79
C ASP A 145 25.38 -5.55 11.92
N GLU A 146 26.14 -4.86 12.78
CA GLU A 146 25.97 -3.42 13.00
C GLU A 146 26.49 -2.57 11.84
N ASN A 147 27.31 -3.13 10.96
CA ASN A 147 28.05 -2.38 9.94
C ASN A 147 27.40 -2.42 8.55
N HIS A 148 26.42 -3.29 8.32
CA HIS A 148 25.81 -3.50 7.01
C HIS A 148 24.28 -3.54 7.06
N ARG A 149 23.66 -3.22 5.92
CA ARG A 149 22.22 -3.35 5.67
C ARG A 149 21.99 -3.89 4.28
N ASP A 150 20.95 -4.72 4.17
CA ASP A 150 20.46 -5.27 2.92
C ASP A 150 19.19 -4.53 2.48
#